data_AF-A0A1Y2ZYD9-F1
#
_entry.id   AF-A0A1Y2ZYD9-F1
#
_cell.length_a   1.000
_cell.length_b   1.000
_cell.length_c   1.000
_cell.angle_alpha   90.00
_cell.angle_beta   90.00
_cell.angle_gamma   90.00
#
_symmetry.space_group_name_H-M   'P 1'
#
loop_
_entity.id
_entity.type
_entity.pdbx_description
1 polymer ?
#
loop_
_entity_poly.entity_id
_entity_poly.type
_entity_poly.pdbx_seq_one_letter_code
_entity_poly.pdbx_strand_id
1 'polypeptide(L)'
;MNRGDNLKPVTIWICDKIIIVAIQHGWVLDYSTGLYEVWQVSRATPYSAEERKAFAEQCERDRAARERDRVEAQAKAARKARRFLDNATFADRCNAYLNRKKIQPNGAKTGGTTNLQDVLILPVFSFSEQHGLKLVNVQFIAPNGEKRFLSGGQKKACFWWLGKKTSTILIAEGFATAASLYESTGNQVFIAYDAGNLIHVARIVRAKNPTAEIIIAGDNDVSGTGQTAARAAALAINGKYILPPTVGYN
;
A
#
# COMPACT_ATOMS: atom_id res chain seq x y z
N MET A 1 5.13 -33.01 -49.03
CA MET A 1 6.44 -33.20 -48.37
C MET A 1 6.77 -31.94 -47.58
N ASN A 2 7.11 -32.15 -46.31
CA ASN A 2 7.31 -31.17 -45.25
C ASN A 2 8.10 -29.91 -45.65
N ARG A 3 7.59 -28.74 -45.28
CA ARG A 3 8.44 -27.60 -44.91
C ARG A 3 8.24 -27.38 -43.41
N GLY A 4 9.27 -27.71 -42.64
CA GLY A 4 9.25 -27.60 -41.19
C GLY A 4 9.06 -26.15 -40.76
N ASP A 5 8.06 -25.93 -39.92
CA ASP A 5 7.90 -24.70 -39.16
C ASP A 5 9.07 -24.57 -38.18
N ASN A 6 10.07 -23.78 -38.56
CA ASN A 6 11.13 -23.36 -37.67
C ASN A 6 10.55 -22.40 -36.62
N LEU A 7 10.03 -22.96 -35.53
CA LEU A 7 9.81 -22.25 -34.28
C LEU A 7 11.17 -21.71 -33.81
N LYS A 8 11.38 -20.40 -33.93
CA LYS A 8 12.52 -19.75 -33.26
C LYS A 8 12.14 -19.60 -31.77
N PRO A 9 12.82 -20.28 -30.83
CA PRO A 9 12.59 -20.04 -29.42
C PRO A 9 13.01 -18.60 -29.08
N VAL A 10 12.15 -17.86 -28.38
CA VAL A 10 12.55 -16.60 -27.75
C VAL A 10 13.20 -16.98 -26.43
N THR A 11 14.53 -16.90 -26.38
CA THR A 11 15.32 -17.14 -25.16
C THR A 11 15.27 -15.89 -24.29
N ILE A 12 14.59 -15.97 -23.15
CA ILE A 12 14.60 -14.91 -22.13
C ILE A 12 15.64 -15.31 -21.07
N TRP A 13 16.68 -14.48 -20.92
CA TRP A 13 17.71 -14.67 -19.90
C TRP A 13 17.26 -14.03 -18.59
N ILE A 14 17.11 -14.83 -17.54
CA ILE A 14 16.91 -14.34 -16.17
C ILE A 14 17.92 -15.07 -15.28
N CYS A 15 18.93 -14.35 -14.78
CA CYS A 15 19.89 -14.79 -13.76
C CYS A 15 20.50 -16.21 -13.96
N ASP A 16 21.30 -16.37 -15.02
CA ASP A 16 22.26 -17.48 -15.22
C ASP A 16 21.72 -18.93 -15.12
N LYS A 17 20.41 -19.14 -15.28
CA LYS A 17 19.83 -20.47 -15.50
C LYS A 17 18.83 -20.42 -16.65
N ILE A 18 19.05 -21.26 -17.65
CA ILE A 18 18.13 -21.42 -18.79
C ILE A 18 16.85 -22.08 -18.29
N ILE A 19 15.75 -21.33 -18.25
CA ILE A 19 14.40 -21.88 -18.15
C ILE A 19 13.71 -21.61 -19.49
N ILE A 20 13.50 -22.65 -20.30
CA ILE A 20 12.69 -22.53 -21.52
C ILE A 20 11.23 -22.62 -21.09
N VAL A 21 10.55 -21.48 -20.97
CA VAL A 21 9.08 -21.41 -20.92
C VAL A 21 8.60 -20.89 -22.28
N ALA A 22 7.83 -21.69 -23.02
CA ALA A 22 7.23 -21.27 -24.28
C ALA A 22 6.09 -20.27 -24.02
N ILE A 23 6.43 -18.99 -23.86
CA ILE A 23 5.45 -17.92 -23.57
C ILE A 23 5.02 -17.26 -24.89
N GLN A 24 3.80 -17.57 -25.34
CA GLN A 24 3.26 -17.12 -26.64
C GLN A 24 2.93 -15.61 -26.71
N HIS A 25 2.76 -14.97 -25.56
CA HIS A 25 2.52 -13.55 -25.42
C HIS A 25 2.93 -13.09 -24.02
N GLY A 26 3.41 -11.87 -23.90
CA GLY A 26 3.82 -11.34 -22.61
C GLY A 26 4.20 -9.88 -22.70
N TRP A 27 4.59 -9.33 -21.55
CA TRP A 27 5.20 -8.02 -21.47
C TRP A 27 6.36 -8.06 -20.48
N VAL A 28 7.37 -7.22 -20.73
CA VAL A 28 8.48 -6.98 -19.83
C VAL A 28 8.54 -5.49 -19.54
N LEU A 29 8.81 -5.17 -18.28
CA LEU A 29 9.08 -3.81 -17.83
C LEU A 29 10.38 -3.82 -17.01
N ASP A 30 11.39 -3.14 -17.50
CA ASP A 30 12.62 -2.87 -16.77
C ASP A 30 12.60 -1.43 -16.25
N TYR A 31 12.47 -1.28 -14.93
CA TYR A 31 12.43 0.01 -14.27
C TYR A 31 13.77 0.76 -14.28
N SER A 32 14.89 0.06 -14.49
CA SER A 32 16.22 0.68 -14.49
C SER A 32 16.55 1.37 -15.82
N THR A 33 16.05 0.81 -16.93
CA THR A 33 16.25 1.34 -18.29
C THR A 33 15.01 2.01 -18.86
N GLY A 34 13.85 1.80 -18.24
CA GLY A 34 12.55 2.25 -18.75
C GLY A 34 12.01 1.40 -19.92
N LEU A 35 12.64 0.26 -20.21
CA LEU A 35 12.20 -0.61 -21.30
C LEU A 35 10.82 -1.20 -20.99
N TYR A 36 9.84 -0.94 -21.85
CA TYR A 36 8.55 -1.61 -21.87
C TYR A 36 8.36 -2.27 -23.23
N GLU A 37 8.37 -3.60 -23.25
CA GLU A 37 8.06 -4.35 -24.46
C GLU A 37 6.87 -5.28 -24.23
N VAL A 38 6.01 -5.34 -25.23
CA VAL A 38 4.92 -6.32 -25.32
C VAL A 38 5.23 -7.17 -26.53
N TRP A 39 5.22 -8.49 -26.36
CA TRP A 39 5.35 -9.40 -27.49
C TRP A 39 4.15 -10.31 -27.58
N GLN A 40 3.85 -10.68 -28.82
CA GLN A 40 2.95 -11.75 -29.15
C GLN A 40 3.55 -12.46 -30.35
N VAL A 41 3.58 -13.79 -30.31
CA VAL A 41 4.04 -14.59 -31.44
C VAL A 41 3.14 -14.28 -32.64
N SER A 42 3.76 -13.92 -33.77
CA SER A 42 3.05 -13.71 -35.03
C SER A 42 2.33 -15.00 -35.43
N ARG A 43 1.04 -14.90 -35.74
CA ARG A 43 0.20 -16.03 -36.15
C ARG A 43 -0.28 -15.81 -37.57
N ALA A 44 -0.22 -16.87 -38.40
CA ALA A 44 -0.73 -16.84 -39.77
C ALA A 44 -2.27 -16.70 -39.81
N THR A 45 -2.96 -17.23 -38.80
CA THR A 45 -4.42 -17.15 -38.64
C THR A 45 -4.77 -16.39 -37.37
N PRO A 46 -5.63 -15.34 -37.46
CA PRO A 46 -6.21 -14.70 -36.29
C PRO A 46 -7.06 -15.69 -35.48
N TYR A 47 -7.20 -15.45 -34.17
CA TYR A 47 -8.12 -16.23 -33.34
C TYR A 47 -9.53 -16.22 -33.91
N SER A 48 -10.17 -17.38 -33.98
CA SER A 48 -11.58 -17.52 -34.34
C SER A 48 -12.49 -16.85 -33.31
N ALA A 49 -13.76 -16.63 -33.65
CA ALA A 49 -14.72 -16.07 -32.72
C ALA A 49 -14.89 -16.97 -31.48
N GLU A 50 -14.87 -18.29 -31.68
CA GLU A 50 -14.97 -19.31 -30.64
C GLU A 50 -13.75 -19.29 -29.72
N GLU A 51 -12.53 -19.20 -30.27
CA GLU A 51 -11.30 -19.14 -29.47
C GLU A 51 -11.23 -17.86 -28.62
N ARG A 52 -11.64 -16.70 -29.17
CA ARG A 52 -11.73 -15.44 -28.41
C ARG A 52 -12.75 -15.54 -27.29
N LYS A 53 -13.91 -16.15 -27.56
CA LYS A 53 -14.95 -16.36 -26.56
C LYS A 53 -14.46 -17.26 -25.42
N ALA A 54 -13.83 -18.39 -25.75
CA ALA A 54 -13.27 -19.30 -24.75
C ALA A 54 -12.17 -18.64 -23.90
N PHE A 55 -11.31 -17.83 -24.52
CA PHE A 55 -10.28 -17.08 -23.79
C PHE A 55 -10.87 -16.00 -22.86
N ALA A 56 -11.90 -15.28 -23.33
CA ALA A 56 -12.61 -14.30 -22.50
C ALA A 56 -13.29 -14.98 -21.30
N GLU A 57 -13.96 -16.11 -21.53
CA GLU A 57 -14.56 -16.91 -20.46
C GLU A 57 -13.50 -17.41 -19.45
N GLN A 58 -12.33 -17.84 -19.92
CA GLN A 58 -11.21 -18.23 -19.06
C GLN A 58 -10.71 -17.04 -18.23
N CYS A 59 -10.50 -15.88 -18.86
CA CYS A 59 -10.07 -14.66 -18.18
C CYS A 59 -11.06 -14.23 -17.09
N GLU A 60 -12.36 -14.31 -17.35
CA GLU A 60 -13.40 -14.01 -16.35
C GLU A 60 -13.44 -15.05 -15.22
N ARG A 61 -13.28 -16.35 -15.52
CA ARG A 61 -13.13 -17.39 -14.49
C ARG A 61 -11.93 -17.15 -13.59
N ASP A 62 -10.77 -16.83 -14.16
CA ASP A 62 -9.53 -16.57 -13.43
C ASP A 62 -9.61 -15.26 -12.65
N ARG A 63 -10.29 -14.24 -13.17
CA ARG A 63 -10.59 -13.00 -12.45
C ARG A 63 -11.49 -13.26 -11.25
N ALA A 64 -12.58 -14.02 -11.44
CA ALA A 64 -13.50 -14.39 -10.38
C ALA A 64 -12.80 -15.26 -9.31
N ALA A 65 -11.95 -16.20 -9.70
CA ALA A 65 -11.15 -17.01 -8.77
C ALA A 65 -10.21 -16.13 -7.94
N ARG A 66 -9.43 -15.25 -8.58
CA ARG A 66 -8.52 -14.33 -7.88
C ARG A 66 -9.25 -13.40 -6.92
N GLU A 67 -10.42 -12.91 -7.28
CA GLU A 67 -11.20 -12.06 -6.39
C GLU A 67 -11.74 -12.84 -5.18
N ARG A 68 -12.21 -14.09 -5.37
CA ARG A 68 -12.60 -14.96 -4.24
C ARG A 68 -11.43 -15.20 -3.28
N ASP A 69 -10.27 -15.57 -3.81
CA ASP A 69 -9.07 -15.82 -3.01
C ASP A 69 -8.64 -14.56 -2.25
N ARG A 70 -8.71 -13.40 -2.91
CA ARG A 70 -8.41 -12.10 -2.30
C ARG A 70 -9.36 -11.78 -1.15
N VAL A 71 -10.66 -11.95 -1.33
CA VAL A 71 -11.66 -11.70 -0.28
C VAL A 71 -11.44 -12.63 0.90
N GLU A 72 -11.18 -13.91 0.65
CA GLU A 72 -10.92 -14.87 1.72
C GLU A 72 -9.61 -14.54 2.47
N ALA A 73 -8.53 -14.20 1.75
CA ALA A 73 -7.26 -13.80 2.33
C ALA A 73 -7.41 -12.53 3.20
N GLN A 74 -8.17 -11.53 2.74
CA GLN A 74 -8.45 -10.31 3.50
C GLN A 74 -9.27 -10.60 4.75
N ALA A 75 -10.28 -11.46 4.68
CA ALA A 75 -11.06 -11.87 5.85
C ALA A 75 -10.19 -12.62 6.88
N LYS A 76 -9.30 -13.52 6.43
CA LYS A 76 -8.32 -14.20 7.29
C LYS A 76 -7.36 -13.20 7.93
N ALA A 77 -6.84 -12.24 7.16
CA ALA A 77 -5.92 -11.22 7.65
C ALA A 77 -6.60 -10.30 8.69
N ALA A 78 -7.84 -9.87 8.48
CA ALA A 78 -8.58 -9.05 9.44
C ALA A 78 -8.77 -9.77 10.79
N ARG A 79 -9.09 -11.07 10.78
CA ARG A 79 -9.18 -11.88 12.01
C ARG A 79 -7.84 -12.00 12.73
N LYS A 80 -6.75 -12.21 11.99
CA LYS A 80 -5.38 -12.25 12.56
C LYS A 80 -4.95 -10.89 13.12
N ALA A 81 -5.23 -9.80 12.40
CA ALA A 81 -4.98 -8.42 12.82
C ALA A 81 -5.65 -8.12 14.17
N ARG A 82 -6.93 -8.51 14.32
CA ARG A 82 -7.65 -8.41 15.59
C ARG A 82 -6.91 -9.14 16.71
N ARG A 83 -6.53 -10.40 16.50
CA ARG A 83 -5.78 -11.19 17.50
C ARG A 83 -4.44 -10.55 17.89
N PHE A 84 -3.71 -9.96 16.94
CA PHE A 84 -2.47 -9.25 17.27
C PHE A 84 -2.74 -8.05 18.19
N LEU A 85 -3.76 -7.25 17.89
CA LEU A 85 -4.09 -6.09 18.72
C LEU A 85 -4.67 -6.47 20.08
N ASP A 86 -5.46 -7.53 20.17
CA ASP A 86 -6.07 -7.97 21.43
C ASP A 86 -5.02 -8.54 22.40
N ASN A 87 -3.99 -9.22 21.87
CA ASN A 87 -2.88 -9.77 22.66
C ASN A 87 -1.73 -8.78 22.89
N ALA A 88 -1.84 -7.55 22.36
CA ALA A 88 -0.80 -6.54 22.48
C ALA A 88 -1.12 -5.51 23.57
N THR A 89 -0.07 -5.03 24.21
CA THR A 89 -0.12 -3.94 25.19
C THR A 89 0.15 -2.60 24.52
N PHE A 90 -0.17 -1.50 25.17
CA PHE A 90 0.23 -0.18 24.66
C PHE A 90 1.75 -0.05 24.71
N ALA A 91 2.34 0.50 23.64
CA ALA A 91 3.75 0.80 23.62
C ALA A 91 4.05 1.97 24.57
N ASP A 92 5.25 1.97 25.14
CA ASP A 92 5.78 3.07 25.92
C ASP A 92 6.86 3.82 25.12
N ARG A 93 7.27 4.99 25.63
CA ARG A 93 8.30 5.85 25.03
C ARG A 93 9.70 5.21 24.95
N CYS A 94 9.95 4.14 25.71
CA CYS A 94 11.24 3.45 25.74
C CYS A 94 11.40 2.47 24.57
N ASN A 95 10.33 2.20 23.80
CA ASN A 95 10.43 1.43 22.56
C ASN A 95 11.51 2.01 21.63
N ALA A 96 12.37 1.16 21.06
CA ALA A 96 13.55 1.62 20.34
C ALA A 96 13.23 2.51 19.14
N TYR A 97 12.17 2.17 18.39
CA TYR A 97 11.74 2.96 17.24
C TYR A 97 11.23 4.35 17.68
N LEU A 98 10.35 4.39 18.69
CA LEU A 98 9.77 5.63 19.21
C LEU A 98 10.86 6.56 19.78
N ASN A 99 11.77 6.01 20.58
CA ASN A 99 12.89 6.75 21.15
C ASN A 99 13.81 7.32 20.06
N ARG A 100 14.18 6.50 19.06
CA ARG A 100 15.01 6.96 17.93
C ARG A 100 14.33 8.07 17.12
N LYS A 101 13.02 7.96 16.90
CA LYS A 101 12.23 8.97 16.19
C LYS A 101 11.83 10.16 17.06
N LYS A 102 12.05 10.09 18.39
CA LYS A 102 11.71 11.11 19.38
C LYS A 102 10.23 11.49 19.37
N ILE A 103 9.36 10.48 19.28
CA ILE A 103 7.90 10.63 19.22
C ILE A 103 7.24 9.79 20.33
N GLN A 104 6.02 10.18 20.71
CA GLN A 104 5.20 9.42 21.64
C GLN A 104 4.53 8.21 20.97
N PRO A 105 4.10 7.21 21.76
CA PRO A 105 3.41 6.03 21.22
C PRO A 105 2.09 6.34 20.53
N ASN A 106 1.37 7.39 20.95
CA ASN A 106 0.11 7.83 20.34
C ASN A 106 -0.92 6.70 20.09
N GLY A 107 -1.05 5.78 21.05
CA GLY A 107 -1.96 4.63 20.96
C GLY A 107 -1.44 3.44 20.15
N ALA A 108 -0.20 3.49 19.65
CA ALA A 108 0.48 2.34 19.09
C ALA A 108 0.62 1.25 20.16
N LYS A 109 0.49 0.00 19.73
CA LYS A 109 0.66 -1.17 20.59
C LYS A 109 2.03 -1.82 20.36
N THR A 110 2.46 -2.68 21.26
CA THR A 110 3.64 -3.53 21.11
C THR A 110 3.33 -4.95 21.57
N GLY A 111 4.00 -5.94 20.97
CA GLY A 111 3.90 -7.33 21.39
C GLY A 111 4.81 -7.64 22.57
N GLY A 112 4.37 -8.54 23.46
CA GLY A 112 5.19 -9.09 24.55
C GLY A 112 5.72 -10.51 24.29
N THR A 113 5.45 -11.08 23.11
CA THR A 113 6.02 -12.39 22.73
C THR A 113 7.44 -12.21 22.18
N THR A 114 8.28 -13.24 22.29
CA THR A 114 9.70 -13.20 21.87
C THR A 114 9.91 -12.68 20.43
N ASN A 115 8.98 -12.97 19.51
CA ASN A 115 9.09 -12.57 18.10
C ASN A 115 8.51 -11.18 17.78
N LEU A 116 7.80 -10.54 18.71
CA LEU A 116 7.23 -9.20 18.56
C LEU A 116 7.67 -8.25 19.68
N GLN A 117 8.66 -8.65 20.47
CA GLN A 117 9.26 -7.82 21.49
C GLN A 117 9.81 -6.55 20.83
N ASP A 118 9.41 -5.40 21.37
CA ASP A 118 9.83 -4.08 20.88
C ASP A 118 9.39 -3.74 19.44
N VAL A 119 8.47 -4.54 18.85
CA VAL A 119 7.86 -4.27 17.55
C VAL A 119 6.54 -3.51 17.76
N LEU A 120 6.43 -2.33 17.17
CA LEU A 120 5.15 -1.60 17.18
C LEU A 120 4.14 -2.27 16.28
N ILE A 121 2.88 -2.28 16.71
CA ILE A 121 1.72 -2.80 16.00
C ILE A 121 0.71 -1.68 15.84
N LEU A 122 0.51 -1.25 14.60
CA LEU A 122 -0.39 -0.16 14.24
C LEU A 122 -1.65 -0.74 13.58
N PRO A 123 -2.86 -0.37 14.01
CA PRO A 123 -4.10 -0.87 13.44
C PRO A 123 -4.36 -0.24 12.07
N VAL A 124 -4.82 -1.01 11.08
CA VAL A 124 -5.14 -0.50 9.75
C VAL A 124 -6.64 -0.66 9.51
N PHE A 125 -7.34 0.45 9.30
CA PHE A 125 -8.78 0.48 9.11
C PHE A 125 -9.17 0.80 7.68
N SER A 126 -10.29 0.24 7.25
CA SER A 126 -10.98 0.58 6.01
C SER A 126 -12.36 1.13 6.35
N PHE A 127 -12.86 2.05 5.52
CA PHE A 127 -14.20 2.60 5.65
C PHE A 127 -15.07 2.12 4.49
N SER A 128 -16.30 1.68 4.78
CA SER A 128 -17.36 1.53 3.77
C SER A 128 -18.65 2.16 4.25
N GLU A 129 -19.46 2.70 3.33
CA GLU A 129 -20.77 3.27 3.68
C GLU A 129 -21.70 2.22 4.31
N GLN A 130 -21.61 0.97 3.87
CA GLN A 130 -22.47 -0.11 4.34
C GLN A 130 -22.13 -0.61 5.75
N HIS A 131 -20.86 -0.49 6.17
CA HIS A 131 -20.38 -1.12 7.39
C HIS A 131 -19.58 -0.20 8.33
N GLY A 132 -19.46 1.07 7.97
CA GLY A 132 -18.62 2.02 8.67
C GLY A 132 -17.15 1.60 8.67
N LEU A 133 -16.48 1.91 9.78
CA LEU A 133 -15.06 1.65 9.96
C LEU A 133 -14.80 0.21 10.41
N LYS A 134 -13.94 -0.51 9.70
CA LYS A 134 -13.55 -1.89 10.01
C LYS A 134 -12.04 -2.04 10.11
N LEU A 135 -11.58 -2.78 11.12
CA LEU A 135 -10.19 -3.24 11.19
C LEU A 135 -9.98 -4.30 10.10
N VAL A 136 -9.05 -4.03 9.19
CA VAL A 136 -8.79 -4.93 8.05
C VAL A 136 -7.37 -5.49 8.04
N ASN A 137 -6.43 -4.83 8.73
CA ASN A 137 -5.02 -5.19 8.72
C ASN A 137 -4.28 -4.61 9.94
N VAL A 138 -2.98 -4.91 10.07
CA VAL A 138 -2.03 -4.24 10.97
C VAL A 138 -0.73 -3.96 10.21
N GLN A 139 -0.03 -2.90 10.61
CA GLN A 139 1.36 -2.64 10.23
C GLN A 139 2.25 -2.89 11.44
N PHE A 140 3.32 -3.64 11.22
CA PHE A 140 4.41 -3.86 12.17
C PHE A 140 5.55 -2.90 11.86
N ILE A 141 6.14 -2.31 12.90
CA ILE A 141 7.37 -1.51 12.78
C ILE A 141 8.41 -2.12 13.72
N ALA A 142 9.46 -2.70 13.14
CA ALA A 142 10.57 -3.28 13.89
C ALA A 142 11.44 -2.18 14.55
N PRO A 143 12.27 -2.53 15.56
CA PRO A 143 13.18 -1.59 16.22
C PRO A 143 14.08 -0.80 15.25
N ASN A 144 14.54 -1.46 14.19
CA ASN A 144 15.36 -0.85 13.13
C ASN A 144 14.57 0.10 12.21
N GLY A 145 13.24 0.16 12.32
CA GLY A 145 12.33 0.97 11.51
C GLY A 145 11.81 0.29 10.25
N GLU A 146 12.13 -0.97 10.03
CA GLU A 146 11.54 -1.74 8.95
C GLU A 146 10.03 -1.89 9.19
N LYS A 147 9.24 -1.53 8.18
CA LYS A 147 7.78 -1.54 8.24
C LYS A 147 7.25 -2.68 7.38
N ARG A 148 6.38 -3.52 7.94
CA ARG A 148 5.73 -4.61 7.20
C ARG A 148 4.25 -4.67 7.54
N PHE A 149 3.42 -5.03 6.57
CA PHE A 149 2.00 -5.30 6.83
C PHE A 149 1.76 -6.79 6.99
N LEU A 150 0.68 -7.15 7.68
CA LEU A 150 0.24 -8.54 7.68
C LEU A 150 -0.20 -8.94 6.25
N SER A 151 0.38 -10.04 5.77
CA SER A 151 0.15 -10.56 4.43
C SER A 151 -1.32 -10.92 4.17
N GLY A 152 -1.79 -10.65 2.95
CA GLY A 152 -3.17 -10.88 2.53
C GLY A 152 -4.18 -9.82 2.99
N GLY A 153 -3.80 -8.89 3.88
CA GLY A 153 -4.68 -7.82 4.33
C GLY A 153 -4.80 -6.67 3.33
N GLN A 154 -5.93 -5.96 3.37
CA GLN A 154 -6.14 -4.75 2.58
C GLN A 154 -5.17 -3.63 3.03
N LYS A 155 -4.75 -2.79 2.09
CA LYS A 155 -3.87 -1.62 2.34
C LYS A 155 -4.37 -0.36 1.62
N LYS A 156 -4.74 -0.51 0.36
CA LYS A 156 -5.28 0.58 -0.47
C LYS A 156 -6.56 1.15 0.16
N ALA A 157 -6.61 2.48 0.23
CA ALA A 157 -7.69 3.24 0.84
C ALA A 157 -7.91 2.92 2.33
N CYS A 158 -6.89 2.37 3.00
CA CYS A 158 -6.91 2.11 4.43
C CYS A 158 -6.05 3.14 5.16
N PHE A 159 -6.37 3.38 6.43
CA PHE A 159 -5.75 4.41 7.23
C PHE A 159 -5.85 4.11 8.72
N TRP A 160 -5.17 4.93 9.51
CA TRP A 160 -5.43 5.13 10.93
C TRP A 160 -5.42 6.62 11.24
N TRP A 161 -5.76 7.02 12.46
CA TRP A 161 -5.72 8.43 12.85
C TRP A 161 -5.33 8.60 14.30
N LEU A 162 -4.73 9.76 14.59
CA LEU A 162 -4.34 10.23 15.89
C LEU A 162 -5.21 11.42 16.28
N GLY A 163 -5.51 11.54 17.57
CA GLY A 163 -6.30 12.66 18.09
C GLY A 163 -7.80 12.56 17.85
N LYS A 164 -8.51 13.53 18.43
CA LYS A 164 -9.95 13.74 18.24
C LYS A 164 -10.20 14.58 17.00
N LYS A 165 -11.45 14.60 16.51
CA LYS A 165 -11.85 15.43 15.37
C LYS A 165 -11.60 16.92 15.63
N THR A 166 -11.00 17.59 14.66
CA THR A 166 -10.68 19.03 14.67
C THR A 166 -11.14 19.71 13.39
N SER A 167 -11.15 21.05 13.35
CA SER A 167 -11.50 21.83 12.15
C SER A 167 -10.42 21.77 11.07
N THR A 168 -9.16 21.66 11.48
CA THR A 168 -8.02 21.39 10.60
C THR A 168 -7.60 19.93 10.76
N ILE A 169 -7.52 19.19 9.66
CA ILE A 169 -7.15 17.78 9.60
C ILE A 169 -5.86 17.64 8.79
N LEU A 170 -4.91 16.93 9.34
CA LEU A 170 -3.66 16.60 8.66
C LEU A 170 -3.72 15.16 8.12
N ILE A 171 -3.06 14.89 7.01
CA ILE A 171 -2.88 13.54 6.48
C ILE A 171 -1.40 13.35 6.19
N ALA A 172 -0.77 12.43 6.90
CA ALA A 172 0.65 12.13 6.77
C ALA A 172 0.87 10.78 6.12
N GLU A 173 2.01 10.64 5.44
CA GLU A 173 2.43 9.39 4.83
C GLU A 173 2.68 8.30 5.88
N GLY A 174 3.51 8.59 6.89
CA GLY A 174 3.94 7.60 7.89
C GLY A 174 3.50 7.91 9.31
N PHE A 175 3.56 6.89 10.18
CA PHE A 175 3.25 7.04 11.60
C PHE A 175 4.15 8.06 12.33
N ALA A 176 5.46 8.09 12.04
CA ALA A 176 6.36 9.04 12.70
C ALA A 176 6.00 10.49 12.38
N THR A 177 5.84 10.80 11.09
CA THR A 177 5.40 12.13 10.63
C THR A 177 4.05 12.49 11.25
N ALA A 178 3.10 11.54 11.29
CA ALA A 178 1.79 11.78 11.90
C ALA A 178 1.87 12.07 13.41
N ALA A 179 2.69 11.32 14.13
CA ALA A 179 2.93 11.51 15.56
C ALA A 179 3.53 12.89 15.85
N SER A 180 4.60 13.26 15.14
CA SER A 180 5.23 14.57 15.27
C SER A 180 4.27 15.73 14.99
N LEU A 181 3.43 15.61 13.95
CA LEU A 181 2.41 16.61 13.63
C LEU A 181 1.31 16.69 14.70
N TYR A 182 0.86 15.55 15.21
CA TYR A 182 -0.14 15.52 16.28
C TYR A 182 0.40 16.14 17.56
N GLU A 183 1.62 15.78 17.96
CA GLU A 183 2.28 16.28 19.17
C GLU A 183 2.58 17.78 19.11
N SER A 184 2.89 18.32 17.94
CA SER A 184 3.20 19.74 17.77
C SER A 184 1.96 20.63 17.56
N THR A 185 0.87 20.11 16.98
CA THR A 185 -0.29 20.92 16.60
C THR A 185 -1.57 20.61 17.37
N GLY A 186 -1.69 19.41 17.94
CA GLY A 186 -2.94 18.91 18.54
C GLY A 186 -4.07 18.61 17.54
N ASN A 187 -3.87 18.84 16.24
CA ASN A 187 -4.86 18.58 15.20
C ASN A 187 -5.01 17.08 14.92
N GLN A 188 -6.20 16.63 14.50
CA GLN A 188 -6.39 15.26 14.03
C GLN A 188 -5.45 14.95 12.87
N VAL A 189 -4.74 13.82 12.94
CA VAL A 189 -3.81 13.40 11.88
C VAL A 189 -4.14 12.01 11.39
N PHE A 190 -4.42 11.84 10.10
CA PHE A 190 -4.58 10.55 9.47
C PHE A 190 -3.24 10.01 8.95
N ILE A 191 -3.04 8.71 9.05
CA ILE A 191 -1.86 7.98 8.57
C ILE A 191 -2.27 7.20 7.32
N ALA A 192 -1.65 7.52 6.19
CA ALA A 192 -1.89 6.83 4.92
C ALA A 192 -0.99 5.62 4.69
N TYR A 193 0.05 5.45 5.51
CA TYR A 193 1.10 4.43 5.49
C TYR A 193 2.11 4.47 4.34
N ASP A 194 1.76 5.03 3.18
CA ASP A 194 2.65 5.22 2.04
C ASP A 194 2.17 6.35 1.12
N ALA A 195 3.10 6.91 0.33
CA ALA A 195 2.84 8.00 -0.60
C ALA A 195 1.70 7.70 -1.58
N GLY A 196 1.68 6.49 -2.17
CA GLY A 196 0.68 6.08 -3.16
C GLY A 196 -0.74 6.03 -2.59
N ASN A 197 -0.87 5.84 -1.28
CA ASN A 197 -2.15 5.77 -0.61
C ASN A 197 -2.70 7.14 -0.15
N LEU A 198 -1.89 8.20 -0.14
CA LEU A 198 -2.29 9.55 0.29
C LEU A 198 -3.55 10.04 -0.42
N ILE A 199 -3.61 9.92 -1.75
CA ILE A 199 -4.75 10.39 -2.55
C ILE A 199 -6.05 9.63 -2.21
N HIS A 200 -5.94 8.34 -1.88
CA HIS A 200 -7.10 7.52 -1.53
C HIS A 200 -7.65 7.90 -0.15
N VAL A 201 -6.76 8.06 0.83
CA VAL A 201 -7.14 8.49 2.18
C VAL A 201 -7.67 9.92 2.17
N ALA A 202 -7.03 10.83 1.44
CA ALA A 202 -7.46 12.22 1.28
C ALA A 202 -8.90 12.33 0.78
N ARG A 203 -9.26 11.56 -0.26
CA ARG A 203 -10.63 11.55 -0.80
C ARG A 203 -11.66 11.07 0.24
N ILE A 204 -11.34 10.02 0.99
CA ILE A 204 -12.23 9.51 2.05
C ILE A 204 -12.41 10.57 3.14
N VAL A 205 -11.31 11.17 3.61
CA VAL A 205 -11.33 12.18 4.68
C VAL A 205 -12.11 13.42 4.24
N ARG A 206 -11.91 13.92 3.01
CA ARG A 206 -12.67 15.04 2.44
C ARG A 206 -14.15 14.74 2.35
N ALA A 207 -14.53 13.56 1.85
CA ALA A 207 -15.94 13.17 1.74
C ALA A 207 -16.65 13.16 3.11
N LYS A 208 -15.96 12.77 4.18
CA LYS A 208 -16.50 12.77 5.55
C LYS A 208 -16.35 14.09 6.29
N ASN A 209 -15.52 15.01 5.79
CA ASN A 209 -15.29 16.32 6.39
C ASN A 209 -15.30 17.40 5.29
N PRO A 210 -16.49 17.69 4.69
CA PRO A 210 -16.57 18.57 3.52
C PRO A 210 -16.04 19.98 3.78
N THR A 211 -16.20 20.50 5.00
CA THR A 211 -15.84 21.87 5.39
C THR A 211 -14.50 22.00 6.12
N ALA A 212 -13.86 20.88 6.48
CA ALA A 212 -12.60 20.93 7.22
C ALA A 212 -11.46 21.48 6.34
N GLU A 213 -10.51 22.18 6.95
CA GLU A 213 -9.24 22.44 6.29
C GLU A 213 -8.44 21.13 6.28
N ILE A 214 -8.01 20.67 5.10
CA ILE A 214 -7.24 19.43 4.97
C ILE A 214 -5.87 19.75 4.40
N ILE A 215 -4.83 19.32 5.11
CA ILE A 215 -3.43 19.53 4.75
C ILE A 215 -2.73 18.18 4.61
N ILE A 216 -2.15 17.92 3.45
CA ILE A 216 -1.37 16.71 3.16
C ILE A 216 0.10 16.97 3.52
N ALA A 217 0.62 16.24 4.48
CA ALA A 217 2.03 16.25 4.85
C ALA A 217 2.76 15.11 4.12
N GLY A 218 3.48 15.47 3.06
CA GLY A 218 4.34 14.53 2.32
C GLY A 218 5.76 14.51 2.85
N ASP A 219 6.45 13.40 2.66
CA ASP A 219 7.88 13.33 2.90
C ASP A 219 8.63 14.04 1.74
N ASN A 220 9.71 14.76 2.08
CA ASN A 220 10.60 15.37 1.08
C ASN A 220 11.73 14.38 0.78
N ASP A 221 11.53 13.48 -0.17
CA ASP A 221 12.49 12.43 -0.51
C ASP A 221 13.32 12.75 -1.76
N VAL A 222 14.47 12.09 -1.93
CA VAL A 222 15.37 12.29 -3.08
C VAL A 222 14.69 11.89 -4.40
N SER A 223 13.76 10.94 -4.37
CA SER A 223 13.09 10.42 -5.57
C SER A 223 12.02 11.36 -6.12
N GLY A 224 11.55 12.33 -5.34
CA GLY A 224 10.42 13.21 -5.70
C GLY A 224 9.04 12.57 -5.48
N THR A 225 8.99 11.34 -4.97
CA THR A 225 7.75 10.55 -4.90
C THR A 225 6.78 11.11 -3.87
N GLY A 226 7.25 11.36 -2.64
CA GLY A 226 6.45 11.93 -1.55
C GLY A 226 5.91 13.31 -1.89
N GLN A 227 6.73 14.16 -2.53
CA GLN A 227 6.35 15.51 -2.96
C GLN A 227 5.26 15.45 -4.03
N THR A 228 5.46 14.60 -5.05
CA THR A 228 4.49 14.43 -6.14
C THR A 228 3.16 13.90 -5.61
N ALA A 229 3.21 12.88 -4.76
CA ALA A 229 2.02 12.26 -4.17
C ALA A 229 1.24 13.23 -3.27
N ALA A 230 1.93 13.99 -2.40
CA ALA A 230 1.28 14.96 -1.52
C ALA A 230 0.61 16.08 -2.30
N ARG A 231 1.29 16.63 -3.32
CA ARG A 231 0.73 17.64 -4.22
C ARG A 231 -0.49 17.11 -4.97
N ALA A 232 -0.39 15.92 -5.55
CA ALA A 232 -1.49 15.30 -6.29
C ALA A 232 -2.71 15.04 -5.39
N ALA A 233 -2.47 14.55 -4.16
CA ALA A 233 -3.52 14.32 -3.18
C ALA A 233 -4.23 15.61 -2.77
N ALA A 234 -3.47 16.68 -2.46
CA ALA A 234 -4.02 17.97 -2.08
C ALA A 234 -4.87 18.58 -3.20
N LEU A 235 -4.36 18.57 -4.44
CA LEU A 235 -5.10 19.05 -5.61
C LEU A 235 -6.42 18.28 -5.80
N ALA A 236 -6.39 16.95 -5.65
CA ALA A 236 -7.56 16.10 -5.86
C ALA A 236 -8.72 16.35 -4.89
N ILE A 237 -8.49 17.04 -3.77
CA ILE A 237 -9.50 17.31 -2.73
C ILE A 237 -9.68 18.79 -2.42
N ASN A 238 -9.12 19.67 -3.25
CA ASN A 238 -9.04 21.11 -2.99
C ASN A 238 -8.49 21.41 -1.58
N GLY A 239 -7.38 20.76 -1.22
CA GLY A 239 -6.68 20.89 0.04
C GLY A 239 -5.34 21.61 -0.11
N LYS A 240 -4.59 21.68 1.00
CA LYS A 240 -3.22 22.21 1.03
C LYS A 240 -2.23 21.05 1.15
N TYR A 241 -0.96 21.30 0.87
CA TYR A 241 0.11 20.36 1.21
C TYR A 241 1.27 21.10 1.87
N ILE A 242 2.02 20.36 2.67
CA ILE A 242 3.26 20.81 3.30
C ILE A 242 4.33 19.74 3.08
N LEU A 243 5.57 20.19 2.95
CA LEU A 243 6.75 19.34 2.81
C LEU A 243 7.81 19.84 3.80
N PRO A 244 8.62 18.95 4.39
CA PRO A 244 9.74 19.36 5.21
C PRO A 244 10.75 20.17 4.35
N PRO A 245 11.40 21.19 4.93
CA PRO A 245 12.28 22.08 4.18
C PRO A 245 13.52 21.39 3.63
N THR A 246 13.95 20.29 4.26
CA THR A 246 15.16 19.56 3.92
C THR A 246 14.81 18.17 3.40
N VAL A 247 15.50 17.72 2.36
CA VAL A 247 15.37 16.36 1.83
C VAL A 247 15.81 15.35 2.88
N GLY A 248 15.01 14.29 3.09
CA GLY A 248 15.31 13.16 3.98
C GLY A 248 14.95 13.37 5.45
N TYR A 249 14.30 14.49 5.81
CA TYR A 249 13.74 14.70 7.15
C TYR A 249 12.26 14.32 7.21
N ASN A 250 11.86 13.64 8.29
CA ASN A 250 10.49 13.26 8.63
C ASN A 250 10.12 13.76 10.01
#